data_AF-A0AAD8FP71-F1
#
_entry.id   AF-A0AAD8FP71-F1
#
_cell.length_a   1.000
_cell.length_b   1.000
_cell.length_c   1.000
_cell.angle_alpha   90.00
_cell.angle_beta   90.00
_cell.angle_gamma   90.00
#
_symmetry.space_group_name_H-M   'P 1'
#
loop_
_entity.id
_entity.type
_entity.pdbx_description
1 polymer ?
#
loop_
_entity_poly.entity_id
_entity_poly.type
_entity_poly.pdbx_seq_one_letter_code
_entity_poly.pdbx_strand_id
1 'polypeptide(L)'
;MSFTTRFSFMFQVWFLLSGIFGELYTFNVNLDNVQILKDSNGSGNMFGYSAALYTSDDGGIDAMIGAPNRSTIRTEDRYAKGKVVIFKNILIETKRTEEEFYYKNTEDKTDSSDEGFGSTVVAADSTHALVCSPALKDSRNPTYTFTLGRCTLRGHQSNLDINPYYSSNRSDYHIKIGERHYLLNGLATLGFSADIDEKFIVIGAPGVLNFEGKHNITF
;
A
#
# COMPACT_ATOMS: atom_id res chain seq x y z
N MET A 1 54.50 47.09 15.38
CA MET A 1 53.16 47.54 14.95
C MET A 1 53.01 47.25 13.46
N SER A 2 52.28 46.22 13.10
CA SER A 2 51.65 46.09 11.77
C SER A 2 50.62 44.97 11.87
N PHE A 3 49.35 45.36 11.77
CA PHE A 3 48.17 44.51 11.92
C PHE A 3 47.27 44.93 10.76
N THR A 4 47.31 44.21 9.63
CA THR A 4 46.28 44.27 8.57
C THR A 4 46.76 43.46 7.36
N THR A 5 46.23 42.24 7.21
CA THR A 5 45.85 41.59 5.93
C THR A 5 45.51 40.12 6.18
N ARG A 6 44.36 39.83 6.81
CA ARG A 6 43.78 38.47 6.85
C ARG A 6 42.25 38.49 6.85
N PHE A 7 41.64 39.34 6.01
CA PHE A 7 40.17 39.43 5.91
C PHE A 7 39.61 39.36 4.48
N SER A 8 40.39 38.87 3.50
CA SER A 8 39.94 38.83 2.10
C SER A 8 39.85 37.43 1.48
N PHE A 9 40.25 36.36 2.19
CA PHE A 9 40.25 35.00 1.62
C PHE A 9 39.05 34.13 2.01
N MET A 10 38.25 34.49 3.02
CA MET A 10 37.08 33.69 3.42
C MET A 10 35.81 33.97 2.63
N PHE A 11 35.72 35.10 1.90
CA PHE A 11 34.50 35.45 1.15
C PHE A 11 34.43 34.84 -0.25
N GLN A 12 35.57 34.50 -0.87
CA GLN A 12 35.61 33.89 -2.20
C GLN A 12 35.35 32.38 -2.20
N VAL A 13 35.53 31.68 -1.07
CA VAL A 13 35.25 30.24 -0.98
C VAL A 13 33.74 29.96 -0.85
N TRP A 14 32.98 30.87 -0.25
CA TRP A 14 31.53 30.73 -0.08
C TRP A 14 30.75 30.88 -1.39
N PHE A 15 31.18 31.78 -2.29
CA PHE A 15 30.54 31.95 -3.61
C PHE A 15 30.83 30.82 -4.60
N LEU A 16 31.92 30.06 -4.41
CA LEU A 16 32.22 28.89 -5.25
C LEU A 16 31.46 27.62 -4.83
N LEU A 17 30.96 27.56 -3.59
CA LEU A 17 30.19 26.42 -3.08
C LEU A 17 28.68 26.54 -3.29
N SER A 18 28.14 27.76 -3.44
CA SER A 18 26.70 27.95 -3.73
C SER A 18 26.30 27.58 -5.17
N GLY A 19 27.27 27.44 -6.09
CA GLY A 19 27.01 27.02 -7.48
C GLY A 19 26.88 25.51 -7.69
N ILE A 20 27.09 24.69 -6.64
CA ILE A 20 27.08 23.22 -6.73
C ILE A 20 25.71 22.64 -6.29
N PHE A 21 24.87 23.43 -5.63
CA PHE A 21 23.47 23.07 -5.35
C PHE A 21 22.54 23.55 -6.48
N GLY A 22 22.91 23.24 -7.73
CA GLY A 22 21.96 23.35 -8.83
C GLY A 22 20.82 22.39 -8.56
N GLU A 23 19.63 22.92 -8.30
CA GLU A 23 18.41 22.15 -8.21
C GLU A 23 18.25 21.34 -9.50
N LEU A 24 18.41 20.02 -9.41
CA LEU A 24 18.19 19.11 -10.52
C LEU A 24 16.69 19.02 -10.75
N TYR A 25 16.18 19.90 -11.60
CA TYR A 25 14.83 19.79 -12.12
C TYR A 25 14.82 18.69 -13.19
N THR A 26 14.32 17.52 -12.83
CA THR A 26 14.07 16.44 -13.80
C THR A 26 12.71 16.67 -14.44
N PHE A 27 12.66 17.17 -15.68
CA PHE A 27 11.41 17.41 -16.44
C PHE A 27 11.31 16.50 -17.68
N ASN A 28 11.79 15.26 -17.59
CA ASN A 28 11.91 14.33 -18.73
C ASN A 28 10.74 13.34 -18.88
N VAL A 29 9.59 13.59 -18.24
CA VAL A 29 8.40 12.75 -18.43
C VAL A 29 7.76 13.11 -19.77
N ASN A 30 7.66 12.15 -20.68
CA ASN A 30 7.00 12.33 -21.97
C ASN A 30 5.47 12.42 -21.76
N LEU A 31 4.90 13.58 -22.07
CA LEU A 31 3.45 13.83 -22.01
C LEU A 31 2.74 13.62 -23.35
N ASP A 32 3.50 13.50 -24.45
CA ASP A 32 2.95 13.31 -25.81
C ASP A 32 2.60 11.85 -26.08
N ASN A 33 3.32 10.91 -25.45
CA ASN A 33 3.11 9.47 -25.59
C ASN A 33 2.75 8.84 -24.24
N VAL A 34 1.58 9.20 -23.72
CA VAL A 34 1.04 8.67 -22.46
C VAL A 34 0.15 7.48 -22.72
N GLN A 35 0.42 6.38 -22.04
CA GLN A 35 -0.46 5.23 -22.05
C GLN A 35 -1.51 5.34 -20.94
N ILE A 36 -2.78 5.29 -21.34
CA ILE A 36 -3.90 5.32 -20.39
C ILE A 36 -4.37 3.89 -20.13
N LEU A 37 -4.23 3.45 -18.88
CA LEU A 37 -4.83 2.21 -18.37
C LEU A 37 -6.29 2.51 -17.99
N LYS A 38 -7.20 1.66 -18.47
CA LYS A 38 -8.63 1.80 -18.20
C LYS A 38 -9.16 0.47 -17.69
N ASP A 39 -10.00 0.53 -16.67
CA ASP A 39 -10.78 -0.63 -16.25
C ASP A 39 -11.80 -0.98 -17.34
N SER A 40 -11.75 -2.21 -17.84
CA SER A 40 -12.67 -2.75 -18.83
C SER A 40 -14.12 -2.85 -18.32
N ASN A 41 -14.34 -2.82 -17.00
CA ASN A 41 -15.60 -3.21 -16.36
C ASN A 41 -16.31 -2.07 -15.56
N GLY A 42 -16.08 -0.81 -15.90
CA GLY A 42 -17.02 0.27 -15.59
C GLY A 42 -16.53 1.42 -14.71
N SER A 43 -17.35 2.47 -14.66
CA SER A 43 -17.14 3.71 -13.89
C SER A 43 -17.65 3.59 -12.46
N GLY A 44 -17.02 4.30 -11.50
CA GLY A 44 -17.51 4.40 -10.11
C GLY A 44 -16.84 3.45 -9.10
N ASN A 45 -15.85 2.67 -9.54
CA ASN A 45 -15.15 1.65 -8.75
C ASN A 45 -13.91 2.16 -8.00
N MET A 46 -13.61 3.46 -8.08
CA MET A 46 -12.36 4.06 -7.59
C MET A 46 -11.11 3.40 -8.18
N PHE A 47 -11.18 2.91 -9.42
CA PHE A 47 -10.00 2.38 -10.12
C PHE A 47 -8.92 3.47 -10.23
N GLY A 48 -7.70 3.14 -9.82
CA GLY A 48 -6.60 4.11 -9.74
C GLY A 48 -6.42 4.73 -8.34
N TYR A 49 -7.18 4.28 -7.33
CA TYR A 49 -7.04 4.79 -5.96
C TYR A 49 -5.62 4.58 -5.40
N SER A 50 -5.02 3.43 -5.70
CA SER A 50 -3.61 3.14 -5.45
C SER A 50 -3.00 2.45 -6.67
N ALA A 51 -1.70 2.61 -6.86
CA ALA A 51 -0.99 1.97 -7.96
C ALA A 51 0.44 1.60 -7.55
N ALA A 52 0.92 0.47 -8.06
CA ALA A 52 2.32 0.07 -7.99
C ALA A 52 2.81 -0.40 -9.36
N LEU A 53 4.04 -0.05 -9.70
CA LEU A 53 4.76 -0.56 -10.87
C LEU A 53 5.86 -1.49 -10.39
N TYR A 54 6.08 -2.58 -11.12
CA TYR A 54 7.18 -3.49 -10.85
C TYR A 54 7.70 -4.14 -12.13
N THR A 55 8.96 -4.56 -12.10
CA THR A 55 9.58 -5.28 -13.20
C THR A 55 9.15 -6.74 -13.15
N SER A 56 8.65 -7.26 -14.25
CA SER A 56 8.27 -8.67 -14.41
C SER A 56 9.47 -9.57 -14.66
N ASP A 57 9.29 -10.87 -14.44
CA ASP A 57 10.35 -11.88 -14.68
C ASP A 57 10.83 -11.90 -16.15
N ASP A 58 9.98 -11.48 -17.09
CA ASP A 58 10.30 -11.35 -18.51
C ASP A 58 10.98 -10.03 -18.88
N GLY A 59 11.28 -9.16 -17.90
CA GLY A 59 11.88 -7.85 -18.08
C GLY A 59 10.89 -6.76 -18.51
N GLY A 60 9.59 -7.08 -18.62
CA GLY A 60 8.54 -6.09 -18.84
C GLY A 60 8.25 -5.25 -17.59
N ILE A 61 7.42 -4.21 -17.75
CA ILE A 61 6.87 -3.46 -16.62
C ILE A 61 5.40 -3.83 -16.46
N ASP A 62 5.03 -4.32 -15.30
CA ASP A 62 3.64 -4.54 -14.94
C ASP A 62 3.12 -3.40 -14.06
N ALA A 63 1.79 -3.25 -14.04
CA ALA A 63 1.12 -2.34 -13.13
C ALA A 63 0.04 -3.07 -12.32
N MET A 64 0.02 -2.84 -11.02
CA MET A 64 -1.09 -3.21 -10.13
C MET A 64 -1.88 -1.96 -9.79
N ILE A 65 -3.18 -1.97 -10.09
CA ILE A 65 -4.07 -0.83 -9.87
C ILE A 65 -5.20 -1.22 -8.93
N GLY A 66 -5.30 -0.52 -7.81
CA GLY A 66 -6.35 -0.68 -6.81
C GLY A 66 -7.69 -0.10 -7.26
N ALA A 67 -8.78 -0.81 -6.95
CA ALA A 67 -10.16 -0.41 -7.22
C ALA A 67 -11.06 -0.76 -6.01
N PRO A 68 -10.93 -0.02 -4.89
CA PRO A 68 -11.49 -0.41 -3.59
C PRO A 68 -13.02 -0.45 -3.51
N ASN A 69 -13.74 0.22 -4.42
CA ASN A 69 -15.22 0.20 -4.43
C ASN A 69 -15.79 -0.79 -5.45
N ARG A 70 -14.94 -1.60 -6.10
CA ARG A 70 -15.41 -2.54 -7.12
C ARG A 70 -16.02 -3.77 -6.48
N SER A 71 -17.24 -4.13 -6.88
CA SER A 71 -17.86 -5.39 -6.44
C SER A 71 -17.13 -6.61 -7.01
N THR A 72 -16.91 -7.62 -6.17
CA THR A 72 -16.45 -8.94 -6.60
C THR A 72 -17.65 -9.77 -7.05
N ILE A 73 -17.98 -9.75 -8.35
CA ILE A 73 -19.18 -10.42 -8.91
C ILE A 73 -19.06 -11.97 -8.87
N ARG A 74 -17.92 -12.52 -8.47
CA ARG A 74 -17.66 -13.97 -8.52
C ARG A 74 -17.61 -14.61 -7.13
N THR A 75 -18.71 -15.30 -6.82
CA THR A 75 -18.88 -16.42 -5.87
C THR A 75 -18.83 -16.15 -4.36
N GLU A 76 -19.87 -16.64 -3.69
CA GLU A 76 -20.04 -16.87 -2.23
C GLU A 76 -20.09 -15.63 -1.32
N ASP A 77 -19.22 -14.62 -1.50
CA ASP A 77 -19.21 -13.38 -0.71
C ASP A 77 -19.87 -12.23 -1.47
N ARG A 78 -21.21 -12.20 -1.49
CA ARG A 78 -22.00 -11.20 -2.26
C ARG A 78 -21.75 -9.73 -1.90
N TYR A 79 -20.98 -9.47 -0.84
CA TYR A 79 -20.76 -8.12 -0.34
C TYR A 79 -19.30 -7.67 -0.37
N ALA A 80 -18.32 -8.57 -0.55
CA ALA A 80 -16.91 -8.16 -0.54
C ALA A 80 -16.64 -7.07 -1.60
N LYS A 81 -16.03 -5.97 -1.16
CA LYS A 81 -15.68 -4.83 -2.01
C LYS A 81 -14.19 -4.61 -2.09
N GLY A 82 -13.77 -4.34 -3.32
CA GLY A 82 -12.40 -4.01 -3.65
C GLY A 82 -11.70 -5.14 -4.39
N LYS A 83 -10.83 -4.75 -5.30
CA LYS A 83 -9.92 -5.64 -6.02
C LYS A 83 -8.70 -4.87 -6.49
N VAL A 84 -7.69 -5.60 -6.93
CA VAL A 84 -6.55 -5.09 -7.67
C VAL A 84 -6.60 -5.66 -9.08
N VAL A 85 -6.39 -4.81 -10.08
CA VAL A 85 -6.26 -5.21 -11.48
C VAL A 85 -4.79 -5.16 -11.86
N ILE A 86 -4.27 -6.23 -12.44
CA ILE A 86 -2.88 -6.36 -12.86
C ILE A 86 -2.84 -6.24 -14.38
N PHE A 87 -2.11 -5.26 -14.89
CA PHE A 87 -1.80 -5.11 -16.30
C PHE A 87 -0.40 -5.63 -16.57
N LYS A 88 -0.32 -6.66 -17.42
CA LYS A 88 0.95 -7.25 -17.82
C LYS A 88 1.61 -6.44 -18.94
N ASN A 89 2.92 -6.21 -18.79
CA ASN A 89 3.79 -5.60 -19.80
C ASN A 89 3.20 -4.32 -20.43
N ILE A 90 2.96 -3.30 -19.61
CA ILE A 90 2.28 -2.06 -19.97
C ILE A 90 3.02 -1.30 -21.09
N LEU A 91 4.29 -1.55 -21.33
CA LEU A 91 5.02 -0.93 -22.44
C LEU A 91 4.60 -1.44 -23.83
N ILE A 92 3.87 -2.57 -23.91
CA ILE A 92 3.44 -3.18 -25.17
C ILE A 92 1.91 -3.08 -25.30
N GLU A 93 1.43 -2.23 -26.21
CA GLU A 93 0.00 -1.96 -26.37
C GLU A 93 -0.86 -3.17 -26.79
N THR A 94 -0.26 -4.15 -27.46
CA THR A 94 -0.98 -5.23 -28.15
C THR A 94 -1.21 -6.50 -27.32
N LYS A 95 -0.69 -6.60 -26.09
CA LYS A 95 -0.79 -7.79 -25.22
C LYS A 95 -1.16 -7.45 -23.77
N ARG A 96 -2.22 -6.66 -23.57
CA ARG A 96 -2.71 -6.38 -22.22
C ARG A 96 -3.53 -7.55 -21.69
N THR A 97 -2.89 -8.40 -20.89
CA THR A 97 -3.61 -9.36 -20.05
C THR A 97 -4.02 -8.64 -18.77
N GLU A 98 -5.32 -8.69 -18.45
CA GLU A 98 -5.87 -8.22 -17.19
C GLU A 98 -6.08 -9.42 -16.26
N GLU A 99 -5.38 -9.43 -15.13
CA GLU A 99 -5.65 -10.37 -14.03
C GLU A 99 -6.32 -9.62 -12.89
N GLU A 100 -7.26 -10.28 -12.21
CA GLU A 100 -7.90 -9.71 -11.02
C GLU A 100 -7.40 -10.43 -9.77
N PHE A 101 -6.97 -9.65 -8.79
CA PHE A 101 -6.63 -10.12 -7.46
C PHE A 101 -7.62 -9.54 -6.45
N TYR A 102 -8.21 -10.42 -5.64
CA TYR A 102 -9.17 -10.05 -4.61
C TYR A 102 -8.97 -10.95 -3.40
N TYR A 103 -9.38 -10.45 -2.24
CA TYR A 103 -9.39 -11.26 -1.03
C TYR A 103 -10.61 -12.19 -1.05
N LYS A 104 -10.42 -13.49 -0.82
CA LYS A 104 -11.52 -14.42 -0.58
C LYS A 104 -11.75 -14.50 0.92
N ASN A 105 -12.92 -14.06 1.41
CA ASN A 105 -13.17 -14.10 2.84
C ASN A 105 -13.29 -15.56 3.29
N THR A 106 -12.48 -15.95 4.26
CA THR A 106 -12.54 -17.29 4.87
C THR A 106 -13.02 -17.23 6.32
N GLU A 107 -13.20 -16.02 6.87
CA GLU A 107 -13.58 -15.81 8.26
C GLU A 107 -15.03 -15.32 8.40
N ASP A 108 -15.90 -16.17 8.98
CA ASP A 108 -17.33 -15.93 9.22
C ASP A 108 -17.63 -14.73 10.15
N LYS A 109 -16.61 -14.14 10.80
CA LYS A 109 -16.75 -13.16 11.89
C LYS A 109 -16.27 -11.76 11.53
N THR A 110 -16.04 -11.50 10.25
CA THR A 110 -15.70 -10.17 9.72
C THR A 110 -16.76 -9.71 8.73
N ASP A 111 -16.94 -8.40 8.62
CA ASP A 111 -17.79 -7.77 7.60
C ASP A 111 -16.91 -7.16 6.51
N SER A 112 -16.92 -7.80 5.34
CA SER A 112 -16.17 -7.39 4.15
C SER A 112 -16.97 -6.47 3.21
N SER A 113 -18.20 -6.09 3.57
CA SER A 113 -19.14 -5.40 2.67
C SER A 113 -18.64 -4.09 2.08
N ASP A 114 -17.76 -3.39 2.80
CA ASP A 114 -17.16 -2.11 2.43
C ASP A 114 -15.69 -2.05 2.87
N GLU A 115 -14.98 -3.18 2.82
CA GLU A 115 -13.62 -3.25 3.37
C GLU A 115 -12.58 -2.43 2.59
N GLY A 116 -12.85 -2.16 1.31
CA GLY A 116 -11.99 -1.37 0.44
C GLY A 116 -10.71 -2.08 0.01
N PHE A 117 -10.77 -3.35 -0.39
CA PHE A 117 -9.57 -4.08 -0.80
C PHE A 117 -8.88 -3.46 -2.02
N GLY A 118 -7.57 -3.26 -1.93
CA GLY A 118 -6.82 -2.50 -2.92
C GLY A 118 -6.89 -0.99 -2.69
N SER A 119 -7.18 -0.54 -1.47
CA SER A 119 -6.97 0.87 -1.10
C SER A 119 -5.48 1.22 -0.97
N THR A 120 -4.67 0.23 -0.64
CA THR A 120 -3.20 0.33 -0.60
C THR A 120 -2.64 -0.85 -1.38
N VAL A 121 -1.73 -0.55 -2.30
CA VAL A 121 -1.04 -1.54 -3.13
C VAL A 121 0.42 -1.11 -3.21
N VAL A 122 1.32 -2.01 -2.82
CA VAL A 122 2.77 -1.80 -2.94
C VAL A 122 3.39 -3.08 -3.49
N ALA A 123 4.28 -2.95 -4.47
CA ALA A 123 5.00 -4.08 -5.04
C ALA A 123 6.44 -4.06 -4.55
N ALA A 124 6.94 -5.19 -4.06
CA ALA A 124 8.34 -5.37 -3.70
C ALA A 124 9.15 -5.86 -4.90
N ASP A 125 8.61 -6.85 -5.62
CA ASP A 125 9.24 -7.47 -6.77
C ASP A 125 8.18 -8.03 -7.76
N SER A 126 8.63 -8.83 -8.74
CA SER A 126 7.79 -9.48 -9.75
C SER A 126 6.72 -10.42 -9.20
N THR A 127 6.91 -10.91 -7.99
CA THR A 127 6.10 -11.95 -7.34
C THR A 127 5.48 -11.51 -6.02
N HIS A 128 6.06 -10.53 -5.34
CA HIS A 128 5.64 -10.06 -4.03
C HIS A 128 4.99 -8.69 -4.08
N ALA A 129 3.77 -8.61 -3.56
CA ALA A 129 3.04 -7.36 -3.40
C ALA A 129 2.18 -7.38 -2.15
N LEU A 130 2.13 -6.26 -1.44
CA LEU A 130 1.25 -6.05 -0.30
C LEU A 130 0.00 -5.31 -0.77
N VAL A 131 -1.17 -5.87 -0.44
CA VAL A 131 -2.47 -5.27 -0.75
C VAL A 131 -3.31 -5.20 0.51
N CYS A 132 -3.93 -4.05 0.79
CA CYS A 132 -4.68 -3.83 2.03
C CYS A 132 -6.13 -3.38 1.84
N SER A 133 -6.93 -3.66 2.87
CA SER A 133 -8.30 -3.21 3.11
C SER A 133 -8.36 -2.50 4.47
N PRO A 134 -8.24 -1.18 4.55
CA PRO A 134 -8.23 -0.47 5.84
C PRO A 134 -9.60 -0.44 6.53
N ALA A 135 -10.70 -0.66 5.81
CA ALA A 135 -12.05 -0.52 6.31
C ALA A 135 -12.72 -1.85 6.70
N LEU A 136 -11.95 -2.95 6.76
CA LEU A 136 -12.47 -4.24 7.25
C LEU A 136 -12.99 -4.09 8.68
N LYS A 137 -14.22 -4.57 8.94
CA LYS A 137 -14.87 -4.48 10.25
C LYS A 137 -14.96 -5.85 10.92
N ASP A 138 -14.91 -5.83 12.24
CA ASP A 138 -15.33 -6.97 13.04
C ASP A 138 -16.85 -7.05 13.13
N SER A 139 -17.42 -8.24 12.88
CA SER A 139 -18.88 -8.46 12.95
C SER A 139 -19.31 -9.26 14.18
N ARG A 140 -18.39 -9.59 15.11
CA ARG A 140 -18.72 -10.37 16.31
C ARG A 140 -19.65 -9.66 17.27
N ASN A 141 -19.60 -8.33 17.32
CA ASN A 141 -20.49 -7.52 18.15
C ASN A 141 -21.28 -6.52 17.28
N PRO A 142 -22.59 -6.72 17.08
CA PRO A 142 -23.40 -5.81 16.26
C PRO A 142 -23.58 -4.43 16.90
N THR A 143 -23.27 -4.28 18.19
CA THR A 143 -23.44 -3.02 18.94
C THR A 143 -22.27 -2.06 18.73
N TYR A 144 -21.08 -2.58 18.46
CA TYR A 144 -19.86 -1.78 18.28
C TYR A 144 -19.12 -2.29 17.05
N THR A 145 -19.18 -1.54 15.96
CA THR A 145 -18.40 -1.82 14.75
C THR A 145 -16.96 -1.34 14.95
N PHE A 146 -16.05 -2.29 15.09
CA PHE A 146 -14.63 -2.02 15.22
C PHE A 146 -13.95 -2.20 13.87
N THR A 147 -13.32 -1.13 13.36
CA THR A 147 -12.57 -1.19 12.10
C THR A 147 -11.18 -1.70 12.39
N LEU A 148 -10.89 -2.90 11.91
CA LEU A 148 -9.61 -3.57 12.08
C LEU A 148 -8.64 -3.18 10.98
N GLY A 149 -9.11 -3.26 9.74
CA GLY A 149 -8.26 -3.32 8.57
C GLY A 149 -7.55 -4.67 8.42
N ARG A 150 -7.01 -4.93 7.23
CA ARG A 150 -6.19 -6.11 6.92
C ARG A 150 -5.24 -5.86 5.77
N CYS A 151 -4.19 -6.66 5.67
CA CYS A 151 -3.35 -6.73 4.49
C CYS A 151 -3.08 -8.18 4.09
N THR A 152 -2.84 -8.40 2.80
CA THR A 152 -2.38 -9.68 2.26
C THR A 152 -1.09 -9.43 1.50
N LEU A 153 -0.03 -10.12 1.91
CA LEU A 153 1.20 -10.23 1.13
C LEU A 153 0.99 -11.35 0.11
N ARG A 154 0.75 -10.95 -1.15
CA ARG A 154 0.76 -11.86 -2.29
C ARG A 154 2.20 -12.34 -2.51
N GLY A 155 2.39 -13.64 -2.65
CA GLY A 155 3.65 -14.25 -3.04
C GLY A 155 3.47 -15.16 -4.26
N HIS A 156 4.56 -15.78 -4.71
CA HIS A 156 4.55 -16.64 -5.91
C HIS A 156 3.67 -17.90 -5.77
N GLN A 157 3.69 -18.55 -4.60
CA GLN A 157 2.98 -19.83 -4.37
C GLN A 157 1.84 -19.73 -3.36
N SER A 158 1.96 -18.82 -2.40
CA SER A 158 0.99 -18.63 -1.34
C SER A 158 0.88 -17.15 -0.99
N ASN A 159 -0.29 -16.80 -0.46
CA ASN A 159 -0.53 -15.51 0.13
C ASN A 159 -0.35 -15.62 1.64
N LEU A 160 0.26 -14.61 2.25
CA LEU A 160 0.35 -14.47 3.70
C LEU A 160 -0.59 -13.34 4.14
N ASP A 161 -1.59 -13.71 4.95
CA ASP A 161 -2.53 -12.75 5.50
C ASP A 161 -1.99 -12.14 6.80
N ILE A 162 -2.04 -10.82 6.86
CA ILE A 162 -1.59 -9.98 7.96
C ILE A 162 -2.84 -9.35 8.55
N ASN A 163 -3.55 -10.16 9.35
CA ASN A 163 -4.87 -9.84 9.87
C ASN A 163 -4.83 -9.67 11.39
N PRO A 164 -5.46 -8.62 11.94
CA PRO A 164 -5.82 -8.57 13.34
C PRO A 164 -6.74 -9.74 13.72
N TYR A 165 -6.53 -10.32 14.90
CA TYR A 165 -7.39 -11.33 15.49
C TYR A 165 -7.81 -10.93 16.91
N TYR A 166 -8.99 -11.35 17.34
CA TYR A 166 -9.46 -11.15 18.71
C TYR A 166 -8.96 -12.28 19.61
N SER A 167 -8.38 -11.93 20.76
CA SER A 167 -8.01 -12.90 21.79
C SER A 167 -9.13 -13.00 22.82
N SER A 168 -9.87 -14.12 22.84
CA SER A 168 -10.91 -14.35 23.85
C SER A 168 -10.38 -14.34 25.28
N ASN A 169 -9.14 -14.79 25.48
CA ASN A 169 -8.53 -14.88 26.81
C ASN A 169 -8.18 -13.51 27.40
N ARG A 170 -7.89 -12.53 26.53
CA ARG A 170 -7.46 -11.18 26.93
C ARG A 170 -8.53 -10.11 26.66
N SER A 171 -9.57 -10.47 25.89
CA SER A 171 -10.68 -9.59 25.50
C SER A 171 -10.25 -8.35 24.72
N ASP A 172 -9.25 -8.51 23.84
CA ASP A 172 -8.61 -7.45 23.07
C ASP A 172 -8.15 -7.96 21.68
N TYR A 173 -7.80 -7.02 20.80
CA TYR A 173 -7.32 -7.33 19.44
C TYR A 173 -5.82 -7.35 19.37
N HIS A 174 -5.28 -8.33 18.66
CA HIS A 174 -3.85 -8.50 18.45
C HIS A 174 -3.56 -8.68 16.98
N ILE A 175 -2.33 -8.35 16.58
CA ILE A 175 -1.79 -8.78 15.30
C ILE A 175 -0.48 -9.51 15.53
N LYS A 176 -0.34 -10.67 14.88
CA LYS A 176 0.90 -11.45 14.89
C LYS A 176 1.67 -11.18 13.61
N ILE A 177 2.91 -10.72 13.77
CA ILE A 177 3.84 -10.47 12.67
C ILE A 177 5.15 -11.15 13.01
N GLY A 178 5.49 -12.18 12.24
CA GLY A 178 6.55 -13.13 12.61
C GLY A 178 6.26 -13.75 13.98
N GLU A 179 7.21 -13.64 14.91
CA GLU A 179 7.05 -14.10 16.30
C GLU A 179 6.57 -13.00 17.27
N ARG A 180 6.33 -11.78 16.79
CA ARG A 180 5.91 -10.65 17.64
C ARG A 180 4.39 -10.49 17.64
N HIS A 181 3.85 -10.17 18.81
CA HIS A 181 2.44 -9.86 19.01
C HIS A 181 2.28 -8.38 19.39
N TYR A 182 1.40 -7.69 18.68
CA TYR A 182 1.09 -6.28 18.94
C TYR A 182 -0.37 -6.13 19.33
N LEU A 183 -0.62 -5.41 20.43
CA LEU A 183 -1.96 -5.02 20.86
C LEU A 183 -2.50 -3.91 19.94
N LEU A 184 -3.75 -4.07 19.50
CA LEU A 184 -4.49 -3.09 18.70
C LEU A 184 -5.65 -2.54 19.54
N ASN A 185 -5.46 -1.34 20.08
CA ASN A 185 -6.51 -0.60 20.80
C ASN A 185 -7.07 0.50 19.90
N GLY A 186 -8.40 0.60 19.78
CA GLY A 186 -9.07 1.60 18.92
C GLY A 186 -9.17 1.18 17.46
N LEU A 187 -9.86 1.97 16.62
CA LEU A 187 -10.17 1.66 15.21
C LEU A 187 -8.90 1.53 14.36
N ALA A 188 -8.19 0.40 14.45
CA ALA A 188 -6.82 0.27 13.98
C ALA A 188 -6.62 0.72 12.53
N THR A 189 -7.60 0.44 11.65
CA THR A 189 -7.54 0.79 10.21
C THR A 189 -6.22 0.35 9.58
N LEU A 190 -5.77 -0.85 9.95
CA LEU A 190 -4.50 -1.42 9.50
C LEU A 190 -4.46 -1.46 7.97
N GLY A 191 -3.34 -0.99 7.39
CA GLY A 191 -3.16 -0.98 5.95
C GLY A 191 -3.72 0.27 5.28
N PHE A 192 -4.03 1.32 6.04
CA PHE A 192 -4.39 2.63 5.51
C PHE A 192 -3.29 3.20 4.61
N SER A 193 -2.04 2.94 4.96
CA SER A 193 -0.86 3.18 4.13
C SER A 193 0.11 2.03 4.34
N ALA A 194 0.99 1.79 3.37
CA ALA A 194 2.05 0.81 3.52
C ALA A 194 3.22 1.15 2.60
N ASP A 195 4.36 0.57 2.93
CA ASP A 195 5.54 0.54 2.09
C ASP A 195 6.25 -0.81 2.27
N ILE A 196 7.03 -1.23 1.27
CA ILE A 196 7.76 -2.49 1.30
C ILE A 196 9.13 -2.32 0.67
N ASP A 197 10.14 -2.87 1.34
CA ASP A 197 11.49 -2.99 0.85
C ASP A 197 11.97 -4.43 1.05
N GLU A 198 13.15 -4.78 0.55
CA GLU A 198 13.75 -6.12 0.63
C GLU A 198 13.82 -6.68 2.06
N LYS A 199 13.87 -5.80 3.07
CA LYS A 199 14.13 -6.17 4.47
C LYS A 199 12.94 -5.98 5.39
N PHE A 200 12.01 -5.10 5.04
CA PHE A 200 10.94 -4.72 5.95
C PHE A 200 9.69 -4.36 5.17
N ILE A 201 8.57 -4.65 5.80
CA ILE A 201 7.26 -4.11 5.41
C ILE A 201 6.92 -3.06 6.46
N VAL A 202 6.38 -1.93 6.05
CA VAL A 202 5.84 -0.89 6.94
C VAL A 202 4.35 -0.82 6.69
N ILE A 203 3.54 -0.92 7.74
CA ILE A 203 2.09 -0.83 7.64
C ILE A 203 1.60 0.26 8.60
N GLY A 204 0.93 1.26 8.04
CA GLY A 204 0.28 2.32 8.79
C GLY A 204 -1.05 1.86 9.38
N ALA A 205 -1.28 2.21 10.64
CA ALA A 205 -2.51 1.93 11.37
C ALA A 205 -2.92 3.17 12.18
N PRO A 206 -3.57 4.17 11.53
CA PRO A 206 -3.75 5.49 12.13
C PRO A 206 -4.71 5.50 13.33
N GLY A 207 -5.69 4.61 13.43
CA GLY A 207 -6.62 4.61 14.57
C GLY A 207 -6.18 3.75 15.77
N VAL A 208 -4.96 3.21 15.74
CA VAL A 208 -4.35 2.56 16.92
C VAL A 208 -4.09 3.59 18.02
N LEU A 209 -4.28 3.19 19.29
CA LEU A 209 -4.12 4.04 20.48
C LEU A 209 -5.00 5.30 20.44
N ASN A 210 -6.30 5.15 20.17
CA ASN A 210 -7.26 6.26 20.08
C ASN A 210 -6.85 7.34 19.07
N PHE A 211 -6.43 6.93 17.88
CA PHE A 211 -6.00 7.82 16.79
C PHE A 211 -4.68 8.55 17.03
N GLU A 212 -3.89 8.18 18.04
CA GLU A 212 -2.47 8.59 18.10
C GLU A 212 -1.68 8.02 16.92
N GLY A 213 -2.11 6.86 16.42
CA GLY A 213 -1.52 6.20 15.27
C GLY A 213 -0.23 5.46 15.60
N LYS A 214 0.10 4.46 14.78
CA LYS A 214 1.40 3.79 14.82
C LYS A 214 1.88 3.56 13.39
N HIS A 215 3.12 3.99 13.13
CA HIS A 215 3.70 3.96 11.78
C HIS A 215 4.70 2.83 11.54
N ASN A 216 5.28 2.24 12.58
CA ASN A 216 6.30 1.19 12.41
C ASN A 216 5.81 -0.15 12.98
N ILE A 217 5.47 -1.06 12.07
CA ILE A 217 5.51 -2.48 12.34
C ILE A 217 6.57 -3.09 11.43
N THR A 218 7.80 -3.17 11.94
CA THR A 218 8.95 -3.71 11.19
C THR A 218 8.95 -5.24 11.28
N PHE A 219 9.23 -5.88 10.14
CA PHE A 219 9.40 -7.33 9.97
C PHE A 219 10.86 -7.70 10.19
#